data_AF-A0A7V9VJ81-F1
#
_entry.id   AF-A0A7V9VJ81-F1
#
_cell.length_a   1.000
_cell.length_b   1.000
_cell.length_c   1.000
_cell.angle_alpha   90.00
_cell.angle_beta   90.00
_cell.angle_gamma   90.00
#
_symmetry.space_group_name_H-M   'P 1'
#
loop_
_entity.id
_entity.type
_entity.pdbx_description
1 polymer ?
#
loop_
_entity_poly.entity_id
_entity_poly.type
_entity_poly.pdbx_seq_one_letter_code
_entity_poly.pdbx_strand_id
1 'polypeptide(L)'
;MSSMHRADPATVEPLESHVNVDVTEADIADAQRYAYEIWWSDEDSAYLGRAEEMPGTMSHGDTPEEALSMTIEAQALALVTMRHWNRYVPPPREKVSVVTIRELGFDQPPTLTADDVRA
;
A
#
# COMPACT_ATOMS: atom_id res chain seq x y z
N MET A 1 -1.37 -24.46 56.95
CA MET A 1 -0.46 -23.69 56.07
C MET A 1 -0.70 -24.17 54.64
N SER A 2 -1.59 -23.50 53.89
CA SER A 2 -1.89 -23.87 52.51
C SER A 2 -1.44 -22.72 51.63
N SER A 3 -0.36 -22.95 50.90
CA SER A 3 0.32 -21.96 50.06
C SER A 3 -0.53 -21.72 48.81
N MET A 4 -1.09 -20.51 48.68
CA MET A 4 -1.69 -20.05 47.43
C MET A 4 -0.56 -19.90 46.41
N HIS A 5 -0.56 -20.77 45.41
CA HIS A 5 0.32 -20.66 44.25
C HIS A 5 -0.07 -19.39 43.48
N ARG A 6 0.72 -18.32 43.63
CA ARG A 6 0.65 -17.14 42.77
C ARG A 6 0.98 -17.61 41.35
N ALA A 7 0.06 -17.46 40.41
CA ALA A 7 0.37 -17.59 39.00
C ALA A 7 1.42 -16.53 38.63
N ASP A 8 2.47 -16.97 37.95
CA ASP A 8 3.55 -16.12 37.43
C ASP A 8 2.98 -15.21 36.31
N PRO A 9 3.17 -13.88 36.33
CA PRO A 9 2.70 -12.99 35.27
C PRO A 9 3.57 -13.00 34.00
N ALA A 10 4.38 -14.05 33.79
CA ALA A 10 5.39 -14.10 32.73
C ALA A 10 5.17 -15.20 31.69
N THR A 11 4.02 -15.87 31.66
CA THR A 11 3.63 -16.69 30.50
C THR A 11 2.84 -15.82 29.53
N VAL A 12 3.55 -14.93 28.83
CA VAL A 12 3.06 -14.46 27.54
C VAL A 12 3.18 -15.68 26.64
N GLU A 13 2.06 -16.32 26.31
CA GLU A 13 2.06 -17.33 25.25
C GLU A 13 2.72 -16.71 24.01
N PRO A 14 3.59 -17.44 23.29
CA PRO A 14 4.17 -16.90 22.08
C PRO A 14 3.03 -16.43 21.17
N LEU A 15 3.16 -15.21 20.60
CA LEU A 15 2.28 -14.73 19.54
C LEU A 15 2.49 -15.61 18.29
N GLU A 16 2.04 -16.87 18.33
CA GLU A 16 1.97 -17.71 17.15
C GLU A 16 0.79 -17.22 16.32
N SER A 17 1.05 -16.31 15.39
CA SER A 17 0.36 -16.31 14.09
C SER A 17 1.03 -15.32 13.14
N HIS A 18 2.25 -15.61 12.70
CA HIS A 18 2.66 -15.09 11.39
C HIS A 18 1.82 -15.82 10.35
N VAL A 19 0.73 -15.20 9.89
CA VAL A 19 -0.04 -15.70 8.75
C VAL A 19 0.77 -15.37 7.50
N ASN A 20 1.39 -16.39 6.90
CA ASN A 20 1.96 -16.27 5.57
C ASN A 20 0.82 -16.39 4.56
N VAL A 21 0.55 -15.31 3.84
CA VAL A 21 -0.34 -15.30 2.68
C VAL A 21 0.53 -15.31 1.45
N ASP A 22 0.56 -16.45 0.76
CA ASP A 22 1.30 -16.59 -0.49
C ASP A 22 0.56 -15.85 -1.61
N VAL A 23 1.26 -14.95 -2.29
CA VAL A 23 0.73 -14.24 -3.47
C VAL A 23 1.00 -15.10 -4.71
N THR A 24 -0.04 -15.42 -5.47
CA THR A 24 0.08 -16.23 -6.70
C THR A 24 0.20 -15.36 -7.95
N GLU A 25 0.64 -15.94 -9.06
CA GLU A 25 0.63 -15.26 -10.37
C GLU A 25 -0.78 -14.79 -10.77
N ALA A 26 -1.82 -15.52 -10.37
CA ALA A 26 -3.21 -15.13 -10.63
C ALA A 26 -3.61 -13.89 -9.81
N ASP A 27 -3.08 -13.73 -8.60
CA ASP A 27 -3.31 -12.53 -7.78
C ASP A 27 -2.59 -11.32 -8.38
N ILE A 28 -1.38 -11.51 -8.91
CA ILE A 28 -0.65 -10.48 -9.67
C ILE A 28 -1.43 -10.07 -10.92
N ALA A 29 -1.91 -11.05 -11.71
CA ALA A 29 -2.70 -10.78 -12.91
C ALA A 29 -4.02 -10.06 -12.59
N ASP A 30 -4.62 -10.31 -11.42
CA ASP A 30 -5.78 -9.58 -10.95
C ASP A 30 -5.44 -8.13 -10.57
N ALA A 31 -4.36 -7.94 -9.81
CA ALA A 31 -3.88 -6.60 -9.45
C ALA A 31 -3.56 -5.74 -10.68
N GLN A 32 -3.04 -6.33 -11.76
CA GLN A 32 -2.78 -5.60 -13.01
C GLN A 32 -4.02 -4.97 -13.65
N ARG A 33 -5.24 -5.36 -13.26
CA ARG A 33 -6.50 -4.82 -13.80
C ARG A 33 -6.87 -3.44 -13.24
N TYR A 34 -6.23 -3.00 -12.17
CA TYR A 34 -6.50 -1.72 -11.50
C TYR A 34 -5.86 -0.55 -12.22
N ALA A 35 -6.33 0.66 -11.92
CA ALA A 35 -5.74 1.89 -12.43
C ALA A 35 -4.60 2.36 -11.50
N TYR A 36 -3.48 2.73 -12.09
CA TYR A 36 -2.28 3.16 -11.37
C TYR A 36 -1.87 4.58 -11.74
N GLU A 37 -1.45 5.32 -10.73
CA GLU A 37 -0.78 6.61 -10.88
C GLU A 37 0.67 6.45 -10.43
N ILE A 38 1.60 6.86 -11.28
CA ILE A 38 3.04 6.87 -11.02
C ILE A 38 3.53 8.32 -11.13
N TRP A 39 4.33 8.78 -10.17
CA TRP A 39 4.89 10.13 -10.21
C TRP A 39 6.25 10.22 -9.53
N TRP A 40 7.07 11.18 -9.94
CA TRP A 40 8.31 11.50 -9.24
C TRP A 40 8.05 12.25 -7.94
N SER A 41 8.70 11.86 -6.84
CA SER A 41 8.72 12.57 -5.57
C SER A 41 10.10 13.17 -5.34
N ASP A 42 10.18 14.51 -5.30
CA ASP A 42 11.42 15.20 -4.94
C ASP A 42 11.82 14.96 -3.47
N GLU A 43 10.84 14.79 -2.58
CA GLU A 43 11.07 14.53 -1.15
C GLU A 43 11.74 13.17 -0.93
N ASP A 44 11.27 12.15 -1.65
CA ASP A 44 11.80 10.78 -1.53
C ASP A 44 12.93 10.48 -2.54
N SER A 45 13.13 11.36 -3.53
CA SER A 45 14.03 11.13 -4.66
C SER A 45 13.77 9.79 -5.36
N ALA A 46 12.49 9.45 -5.55
CA ALA A 46 12.05 8.19 -6.13
C ALA A 46 10.73 8.36 -6.91
N TYR A 47 10.44 7.42 -7.81
CA TYR A 47 9.09 7.30 -8.37
C TYR A 47 8.18 6.62 -7.34
N LEU A 48 7.07 7.27 -7.01
CA LEU A 48 6.00 6.71 -6.20
C LEU A 48 4.91 6.16 -7.12
N GLY A 49 4.31 5.06 -6.71
CA GLY A 49 3.14 4.48 -7.38
C GLY A 49 2.01 4.21 -6.40
N ARG A 50 0.77 4.35 -6.87
CA ARG A 50 -0.43 3.96 -6.12
C ARG A 50 -1.54 3.44 -7.03
N ALA A 51 -2.39 2.58 -6.48
CA ALA A 51 -3.66 2.24 -7.12
C ALA A 51 -4.72 3.32 -6.81
N GLU A 52 -5.47 3.78 -7.80
CA GLU A 52 -6.48 4.83 -7.60
C GLU A 52 -7.65 4.36 -6.73
N GLU A 53 -8.04 3.09 -6.87
CA GLU A 53 -9.13 2.48 -6.10
C GLU A 53 -8.74 2.20 -4.64
N MET A 54 -7.44 2.18 -4.37
CA MET A 54 -6.89 1.86 -3.07
C MET A 54 -5.68 2.75 -2.75
N PRO A 55 -5.92 4.04 -2.47
CA PRO A 55 -4.85 5.02 -2.30
C PRO A 55 -3.95 4.75 -1.09
N GLY A 56 -4.37 3.88 -0.15
CA GLY A 56 -3.52 3.40 0.95
C GLY A 56 -2.48 2.36 0.52
N THR A 57 -2.54 1.87 -0.71
CA THR A 57 -1.58 0.92 -1.27
C THR A 57 -0.66 1.65 -2.22
N MET A 58 0.52 1.94 -1.69
CA MET A 58 1.57 2.69 -2.37
C MET A 58 2.87 1.90 -2.32
N SER A 59 3.69 2.08 -3.34
CA SER A 59 5.07 1.61 -3.37
C SER A 59 5.94 2.61 -4.09
N HIS A 60 7.24 2.32 -4.19
CA HIS A 60 8.21 3.18 -4.85
C HIS A 60 9.23 2.38 -5.66
N GLY A 61 9.97 3.07 -6.52
CA GLY A 61 11.07 2.52 -7.32
C GLY A 61 11.97 3.62 -7.89
N ASP A 62 13.15 3.25 -8.36
CA ASP A 62 14.11 4.18 -8.94
C ASP A 62 13.70 4.60 -10.37
N THR A 63 12.86 3.79 -11.02
CA THR A 63 12.26 4.09 -12.33
C THR A 63 10.73 3.98 -12.29
N PRO A 64 10.01 4.58 -13.26
CA PRO A 64 8.55 4.44 -13.36
C PRO A 64 8.11 2.98 -13.46
N GLU A 65 8.85 2.15 -14.18
CA GLU A 65 8.55 0.72 -14.37
C GLU A 65 8.74 -0.08 -13.08
N GLU A 66 9.80 0.21 -12.32
CA GLU A 66 10.04 -0.41 -11.03
C GLU A 66 8.93 -0.02 -10.03
N ALA A 67 8.61 1.28 -9.94
CA ALA A 67 7.55 1.76 -9.07
C ALA A 67 6.20 1.11 -9.43
N LEU A 68 5.88 0.97 -10.72
CA LEU A 68 4.68 0.27 -11.16
C LEU A 68 4.70 -1.21 -10.76
N SER A 69 5.80 -1.92 -11.01
CA SER A 69 5.94 -3.34 -10.65
C SER A 69 5.74 -3.56 -9.15
N MET A 70 6.44 -2.77 -8.33
CA MET A 70 6.34 -2.85 -6.87
C MET A 70 4.95 -2.47 -6.36
N THR A 71 4.28 -1.53 -7.01
CA THR A 71 2.90 -1.15 -6.64
C THR A 71 1.90 -2.25 -7.00
N ILE A 72 2.08 -2.94 -8.13
CA ILE A 72 1.25 -4.10 -8.51
C ILE A 72 1.41 -5.24 -7.51
N GLU A 73 2.64 -5.53 -7.07
CA GLU A 73 2.90 -6.53 -6.04
C GLU A 73 2.23 -6.17 -4.69
N ALA A 74 2.37 -4.91 -4.26
CA ALA A 74 1.71 -4.41 -3.06
C ALA A 74 0.17 -4.50 -3.17
N GLN A 75 -0.38 -4.18 -4.35
CA GLN A 75 -1.81 -4.32 -4.65
C GLN A 75 -2.25 -5.78 -4.55
N ALA A 76 -1.50 -6.72 -5.15
CA ALA A 76 -1.82 -8.14 -5.08
C ALA A 76 -1.82 -8.65 -3.63
N LEU A 77 -0.80 -8.30 -2.85
CA LEU A 77 -0.74 -8.64 -1.43
C LEU A 77 -1.95 -8.10 -0.66
N ALA A 78 -2.34 -6.85 -0.93
CA ALA A 78 -3.48 -6.24 -0.27
C ALA A 78 -4.81 -6.91 -0.67
N LEU A 79 -5.00 -7.26 -1.94
CA LEU A 79 -6.17 -8.00 -2.41
C LEU A 79 -6.27 -9.38 -1.74
N VAL A 80 -5.17 -10.13 -1.69
CA VAL A 80 -5.08 -11.42 -1.01
C VAL A 80 -5.40 -11.28 0.48
N THR A 81 -4.84 -10.27 1.13
CA THR A 81 -5.09 -9.98 2.55
C THR A 81 -6.56 -9.64 2.80
N MET A 82 -7.17 -8.79 1.97
CA MET A 82 -8.59 -8.45 2.09
C MET A 82 -9.48 -9.68 1.93
N ARG A 83 -9.19 -10.56 0.95
CA ARG A 83 -9.92 -11.83 0.77
C ARG A 83 -9.77 -12.74 1.98
N HIS A 84 -8.55 -12.91 2.47
CA HIS A 84 -8.26 -13.76 3.63
C HIS A 84 -9.06 -13.32 4.86
N TRP A 85 -9.14 -12.01 5.11
CA TRP A 85 -9.88 -11.45 6.24
C TRP A 85 -11.36 -11.15 5.92
N ASN A 86 -11.87 -11.64 4.79
CA ASN A 86 -13.24 -11.45 4.32
C ASN A 86 -13.70 -9.97 4.35
N ARG A 87 -12.79 -9.08 3.96
CA ARG A 87 -12.99 -7.63 3.82
C ARG A 87 -13.50 -7.30 2.43
N TYR A 88 -14.10 -6.11 2.30
CA TYR A 88 -14.51 -5.58 1.00
C TYR A 88 -13.29 -5.37 0.10
N VAL A 89 -13.38 -5.86 -1.14
CA VAL A 89 -12.40 -5.64 -2.20
C VAL A 89 -13.03 -4.71 -3.23
N PRO A 90 -12.46 -3.49 -3.46
CA PRO A 90 -12.99 -2.59 -4.47
C PRO A 90 -12.78 -3.20 -5.86
N PRO A 91 -13.77 -3.15 -6.77
CA PRO A 91 -13.55 -3.55 -8.15
C PRO A 91 -12.69 -2.53 -8.91
N PRO A 92 -11.94 -2.93 -9.95
CA PRO A 92 -11.26 -1.99 -10.84
C PRO A 92 -12.23 -0.99 -11.49
N ARG A 93 -11.79 0.27 -11.67
CA ARG A 93 -12.59 1.36 -12.27
C ARG A 93 -12.98 1.10 -13.72
N GLU A 94 -12.08 0.51 -14.51
CA GLU A 94 -12.30 0.21 -15.92
C GLU A 94 -11.96 -1.25 -16.24
N LYS A 95 -12.45 -1.75 -17.38
CA LYS A 95 -12.08 -3.09 -17.89
C LYS A 95 -10.68 -3.12 -18.51
N VAL A 96 -10.07 -1.96 -18.69
CA VAL A 96 -8.73 -1.78 -19.25
C VAL A 96 -7.87 -1.11 -18.17
N SER A 97 -6.70 -1.67 -17.93
CA SER A 97 -5.72 -1.08 -17.00
C SER A 97 -5.21 0.24 -17.56
N VAL A 98 -5.22 1.28 -16.74
CA VAL A 98 -4.70 2.60 -17.10
C VAL A 98 -3.53 2.93 -16.18
N VAL A 99 -2.39 3.31 -16.76
CA VAL A 99 -1.24 3.82 -16.02
C VAL A 99 -1.03 5.27 -16.41
N THR A 100 -1.10 6.18 -15.45
CA THR A 100 -0.79 7.59 -15.65
C THR A 100 0.57 7.89 -15.04
N ILE A 101 1.54 8.29 -15.86
CA ILE A 101 2.85 8.76 -15.38
C ILE A 101 2.84 10.28 -15.38
N ARG A 102 3.12 10.90 -14.23
CA ARG A 102 3.24 12.35 -14.08
C ARG A 102 4.63 12.71 -13.57
N GLU A 103 5.32 13.57 -14.30
CA GLU A 103 6.40 14.34 -13.70
C GLU A 103 5.74 15.42 -12.83
N LEU A 104 5.51 15.12 -11.56
CA LEU A 104 5.13 16.16 -10.59
C LEU A 104 6.39 16.98 -10.31
N GLY A 105 6.69 17.92 -11.19
CA GLY A 105 7.58 19.02 -10.84
C GLY A 105 6.91 19.83 -9.74
N PHE A 106 7.33 19.65 -8.49
CA PHE A 106 7.05 20.60 -7.41
C PHE A 106 7.78 21.95 -7.61
N ASP A 107 8.32 22.20 -8.80
CA ASP A 107 8.94 23.46 -9.22
C ASP A 107 7.93 24.62 -9.34
N GLN A 108 6.65 24.38 -9.08
CA GLN A 108 5.71 25.46 -8.79
C GLN A 108 5.76 25.75 -7.29
N PRO A 109 6.26 26.93 -6.86
CA PRO A 109 6.19 27.30 -5.45
C PRO A 109 4.75 27.20 -4.98
N PRO A 110 4.51 26.81 -3.71
CA PRO A 110 3.16 26.65 -3.19
C PRO A 110 2.33 27.89 -3.53
N THR A 111 1.24 27.68 -4.28
CA THR A 111 0.37 28.79 -4.73
C THR A 111 -0.29 29.48 -3.53
N LEU A 112 -0.37 28.77 -2.40
CA LEU A 112 -0.84 29.30 -1.13
C LEU A 112 0.38 29.72 -0.29
N THR A 113 0.45 31.00 0.01
CA THR A 113 1.41 31.54 0.97
C THR A 113 1.02 31.15 2.38
N ALA A 114 1.97 31.19 3.32
CA ALA A 114 1.68 30.97 4.74
C ALA A 114 0.64 31.96 5.31
N ASP A 115 0.39 33.08 4.62
CA ASP A 115 -0.61 34.07 4.99
C ASP A 115 -2.01 33.69 4.48
N ASP A 116 -2.12 33.00 3.33
CA ASP A 116 -3.39 32.49 2.81
C ASP A 116 -3.97 31.36 3.67
N VAL A 117 -3.12 30.64 4.41
CA VAL A 117 -3.52 29.55 5.33
C VAL A 117 -3.96 30.11 6.69
N ARG A 118 -3.61 31.36 7.01
CA ARG A 118 -3.93 32.00 8.30
C ARG A 118 -5.12 32.97 8.25
N ALA A 119 -5.71 33.19 7.07
CA ALA A 119 -6.89 34.02 6.85
C ALA A 119 -8.19 33.22 7.01
#